data_AF-A0A3L7PKC9-F1
#
_entry.id   AF-A0A3L7PKC9-F1
#
_cell.length_a   1.000
_cell.length_b   1.000
_cell.length_c   1.000
_cell.angle_alpha   90.00
_cell.angle_beta   90.00
_cell.angle_gamma   90.00
#
_symmetry.space_group_name_H-M   'P 1'
#
loop_
_entity.id
_entity.type
_entity.pdbx_description
1 polymer ?
#
loop_
_entity_poly.entity_id
_entity_poly.type
_entity_poly.pdbx_seq_one_letter_code
_entity_poly.pdbx_strand_id
1 'polypeptide(L)'
;MHVFIVTFVAAVVGFFPRPASAVVTSAPPILQWFDSTYGTQEKRVADFFQAGYGSTWIPPVGRADSGNQSVGYDVFDRFDLGSTTNETLYGTETGLRRFASTMHRAGGDVVVDLVWNHNGFSNSGNTGFAAAGGYPGFVLSAPGVPDGDFHGGFETGDLNGRLSGLIDIKHETNLQYIRQPVA
;
A
#
# COMPACT_ATOMS: atom_id res chain seq x y z
N MET A 1 -27.61 18.39 81.18
CA MET A 1 -26.85 17.34 80.48
C MET A 1 -27.77 16.70 79.46
N HIS A 2 -27.61 17.00 78.17
CA HIS A 2 -28.35 16.35 77.08
C HIS A 2 -27.34 15.56 76.24
N VAL A 3 -27.51 14.25 76.16
CA VAL A 3 -26.67 13.34 75.38
C VAL A 3 -27.22 13.29 73.96
N PHE A 4 -26.43 13.72 72.98
CA PHE A 4 -26.74 13.51 71.57
C PHE A 4 -26.24 12.13 71.14
N ILE A 5 -27.14 11.26 70.70
CA ILE A 5 -26.79 9.99 70.05
C ILE A 5 -26.66 10.29 68.55
N VAL A 6 -25.45 10.17 68.03
CA VAL A 6 -25.18 10.22 66.59
C VAL A 6 -25.31 8.80 66.05
N THR A 7 -26.35 8.55 65.24
CA THR A 7 -26.51 7.29 64.52
C THR A 7 -25.72 7.34 63.22
N PHE A 8 -24.64 6.58 63.12
CA PHE A 8 -23.93 6.36 61.85
C PHE A 8 -24.71 5.34 61.01
N VAL A 9 -25.27 5.78 59.88
CA VAL A 9 -25.79 4.87 58.86
C VAL A 9 -24.63 4.49 57.94
N ALA A 10 -24.15 3.25 58.05
CA ALA A 10 -23.19 2.71 57.11
C ALA A 10 -23.90 2.37 55.78
N ALA A 11 -23.58 3.11 54.72
CA ALA A 11 -24.02 2.76 53.37
C ALA A 11 -23.18 1.57 52.87
N VAL A 12 -23.79 0.39 52.81
CA VAL A 12 -23.20 -0.78 52.17
C VAL A 12 -23.28 -0.58 50.66
N VAL A 13 -22.18 -0.14 50.05
CA VAL A 13 -22.02 -0.16 48.59
C VAL A 13 -21.84 -1.62 48.18
N GLY A 14 -22.93 -2.29 47.80
CA GLY A 14 -22.90 -3.63 47.27
C GLY A 14 -22.15 -3.66 45.93
N PHE A 15 -20.95 -4.24 45.94
CA PHE A 15 -20.18 -4.50 44.73
C PHE A 15 -20.79 -5.72 44.04
N PHE A 16 -21.83 -5.52 43.22
CA PHE A 16 -22.34 -6.56 42.36
C PHE A 16 -21.35 -6.76 41.20
N PRO A 17 -20.71 -7.92 41.04
CA PRO A 17 -19.92 -8.19 39.85
C PRO A 17 -20.87 -8.15 38.65
N ARG A 18 -20.71 -7.14 37.79
CA ARG A 18 -21.35 -7.16 36.48
C ARG A 18 -20.74 -8.31 35.69
N PRO A 19 -21.55 -9.25 35.15
CA PRO A 19 -21.01 -10.22 34.21
C PRO A 19 -20.42 -9.44 33.04
N ALA A 20 -19.13 -9.63 32.78
CA ALA A 20 -18.50 -9.15 31.56
C ALA A 20 -19.06 -9.99 30.42
N SER A 21 -20.07 -9.45 29.73
CA SER A 21 -20.50 -10.02 28.46
C SER A 21 -19.34 -9.87 27.49
N ALA A 22 -18.77 -10.97 27.03
CA ALA A 22 -17.85 -10.95 25.91
C ALA A 22 -18.62 -10.39 24.70
N VAL A 23 -18.37 -9.13 24.36
CA VAL A 23 -18.83 -8.59 23.08
C VAL A 23 -17.95 -9.22 22.04
N VAL A 24 -18.54 -10.07 21.20
CA VAL A 24 -17.88 -10.49 19.95
C VAL A 24 -17.88 -9.25 19.07
N THR A 25 -16.81 -8.45 19.13
CA THR A 25 -16.61 -7.36 18.19
C THR A 25 -16.13 -7.97 16.89
N SER A 26 -16.84 -7.76 15.78
CA SER A 26 -16.27 -8.05 14.46
C SER A 26 -14.98 -7.25 14.27
N ALA A 27 -14.04 -7.78 13.49
CA ALA A 27 -12.89 -7.00 13.06
C ALA A 27 -13.39 -5.68 12.42
N PRO A 28 -12.69 -4.54 12.65
CA PRO A 28 -13.07 -3.29 12.02
C PRO A 28 -13.08 -3.40 10.48
N PRO A 29 -13.97 -2.68 9.79
CA PRO A 29 -13.99 -2.66 8.34
C PRO A 29 -12.72 -2.01 7.76
N ILE A 30 -12.39 -2.43 6.53
CA ILE A 30 -11.30 -1.86 5.73
C ILE A 30 -11.92 -0.91 4.70
N LEU A 31 -11.39 0.31 4.59
CA LEU A 31 -11.76 1.25 3.53
C LEU A 31 -10.84 1.08 2.32
N GLN A 32 -11.38 0.75 1.15
CA GLN A 32 -10.61 0.89 -0.09
C GLN A 32 -10.61 2.38 -0.47
N TRP A 33 -9.45 3.04 -0.37
CA TRP A 33 -9.34 4.49 -0.51
C TRP A 33 -8.54 4.87 -1.75
N PHE A 34 -9.22 4.91 -2.88
CA PHE A 34 -8.72 5.39 -4.16
C PHE A 34 -9.36 6.74 -4.53
N ASP A 35 -9.01 7.30 -5.68
CA ASP A 35 -9.61 8.54 -6.24
C ASP A 35 -9.37 9.83 -5.43
N SER A 36 -8.26 9.91 -4.69
CA SER A 36 -7.84 11.14 -4.01
C SER A 36 -6.34 11.16 -3.73
N THR A 37 -5.77 12.36 -3.57
CA THR A 37 -4.35 12.53 -3.20
C THR A 37 -4.12 12.20 -1.74
N TYR A 38 -2.89 11.83 -1.36
CA TYR A 38 -2.51 11.59 0.04
C TYR A 38 -2.85 12.78 0.95
N GLY A 39 -2.74 14.02 0.46
CA GLY A 39 -3.11 15.22 1.21
C GLY A 39 -4.61 15.37 1.45
N THR A 40 -5.46 14.89 0.54
CA THR A 40 -6.91 14.79 0.77
C THR A 40 -7.23 13.69 1.76
N GLN A 41 -6.57 12.54 1.66
CA GLN A 41 -6.74 11.41 2.57
C GLN A 41 -6.35 11.79 4.01
N GLU A 42 -5.20 12.45 4.19
CA GLU A 42 -4.72 12.97 5.48
C GLU A 42 -5.76 13.86 6.17
N LYS A 43 -6.38 14.80 5.44
CA LYS A 43 -7.40 15.71 5.98
C LYS A 43 -8.69 15.00 6.41
N ARG A 44 -8.93 13.79 5.89
CA ARG A 44 -10.14 12.99 6.08
C ARG A 44 -9.95 11.88 7.12
N VAL A 45 -8.78 11.75 7.74
CA VAL A 45 -8.53 10.70 8.75
C VAL A 45 -9.48 10.82 9.95
N ALA A 46 -9.92 12.03 10.31
CA ALA A 46 -10.94 12.21 11.35
C ALA A 46 -12.28 11.56 10.94
N ASP A 47 -12.71 11.74 9.68
CA ASP A 47 -13.93 11.13 9.14
C ASP A 47 -13.79 9.59 9.10
N PHE A 48 -12.63 9.09 8.68
CA PHE A 48 -12.27 7.66 8.72
C PHE A 48 -12.42 7.07 10.12
N PHE A 49 -11.88 7.73 11.14
CA PHE A 49 -11.95 7.29 12.53
C PHE A 49 -13.39 7.31 13.06
N GLN A 50 -14.14 8.38 12.82
CA GLN A 50 -15.54 8.50 13.26
C GLN A 50 -16.45 7.46 12.59
N ALA A 51 -16.15 7.08 11.35
CA ALA A 51 -16.87 6.01 10.64
C ALA A 51 -16.55 4.61 11.18
N GLY A 52 -15.53 4.44 12.02
CA GLY A 52 -15.19 3.18 12.67
C GLY A 52 -14.35 2.21 11.83
N TYR A 53 -13.66 2.69 10.79
CA TYR A 53 -12.72 1.88 10.03
C TYR A 53 -11.44 1.60 10.85
N GLY A 54 -10.87 0.40 10.69
CA GLY A 54 -9.61 0.03 11.34
C GLY A 54 -8.40 0.07 10.42
N SER A 55 -8.60 -0.07 9.11
CA SER A 55 -7.51 0.08 8.15
C SER A 55 -8.01 0.61 6.81
N THR A 56 -7.06 1.09 6.01
CA THR A 56 -7.30 1.54 4.64
C THR A 56 -6.42 0.76 3.68
N TRP A 57 -6.98 0.40 2.53
CA TRP A 57 -6.24 -0.14 1.40
C TRP A 57 -6.07 0.96 0.35
N ILE A 58 -4.84 1.36 0.08
CA ILE A 58 -4.50 2.40 -0.91
C ILE A 58 -3.93 1.79 -2.20
N PRO A 59 -4.08 2.48 -3.35
CA PRO A 59 -3.52 2.04 -4.62
C PRO A 59 -1.99 1.87 -4.61
N PRO A 60 -1.39 1.27 -5.65
CA PRO A 60 0.05 1.15 -5.78
C PRO A 60 0.71 2.54 -5.72
N VAL A 61 1.75 2.64 -4.90
CA VAL A 61 2.39 3.92 -4.54
C VAL A 61 3.59 4.27 -5.42
N GLY A 62 4.12 3.30 -6.16
CA GLY A 62 5.31 3.44 -7.00
C GLY A 62 5.00 4.13 -8.33
N ARG A 63 6.05 4.58 -9.01
CA ARG A 63 5.96 5.15 -10.35
C ARG A 63 5.41 4.13 -11.34
N ALA A 64 4.47 4.59 -12.15
CA ALA A 64 3.91 3.84 -13.27
C ALA A 64 4.64 4.12 -14.59
N ASP A 65 4.59 3.15 -15.50
CA ASP A 65 5.18 3.19 -16.84
C ASP A 65 4.47 4.20 -17.76
N SER A 66 3.14 4.29 -17.69
CA SER A 66 2.36 5.32 -18.40
C SER A 66 2.41 6.71 -17.76
N GLY A 67 3.26 6.89 -16.73
CA GLY A 67 3.54 8.19 -16.12
C GLY A 67 2.49 8.64 -15.10
N ASN A 68 2.41 9.95 -14.88
CA ASN A 68 1.82 10.52 -13.66
C ASN A 68 0.27 10.50 -13.64
N GLN A 69 -0.37 10.07 -14.72
CA GLN A 69 -1.82 9.92 -14.82
C GLN A 69 -2.28 8.48 -14.55
N SER A 70 -1.34 7.55 -14.39
CA SER A 70 -1.67 6.16 -14.10
C SER A 70 -2.23 5.97 -12.68
N VAL A 71 -3.17 5.04 -12.56
CA VAL A 71 -3.67 4.51 -11.29
C VAL A 71 -2.71 3.56 -10.57
N GLY A 72 -1.55 3.24 -11.19
CA GLY A 72 -0.43 2.57 -10.53
C GLY A 72 -0.24 1.07 -10.84
N TYR A 73 -1.16 0.43 -11.58
CA TYR A 73 -1.06 -1.01 -11.86
C TYR A 73 -0.04 -1.39 -12.94
N ASP A 74 0.36 -0.46 -13.80
CA ASP A 74 1.42 -0.62 -14.79
C ASP A 74 2.78 -0.18 -14.21
N VAL A 75 3.28 -0.93 -13.23
CA VAL A 75 4.45 -0.54 -12.41
C VAL A 75 5.72 -0.35 -13.25
N PHE A 76 6.37 0.80 -13.08
CA PHE A 76 7.72 1.07 -13.59
C PHE A 76 8.78 0.93 -12.49
N ASP A 77 8.70 1.76 -11.44
CA ASP A 77 9.66 1.76 -10.33
C ASP A 77 8.92 1.71 -8.99
N ARG A 78 9.15 0.63 -8.24
CA ARG A 78 8.52 0.38 -6.93
C ARG A 78 9.07 1.28 -5.82
N PHE A 79 10.24 1.88 -6.04
CA PHE A 79 10.95 2.68 -5.05
C PHE A 79 10.88 4.19 -5.33
N ASP A 80 10.48 4.61 -6.54
CA ASP A 80 10.06 6.00 -6.79
C ASP A 80 8.63 6.21 -6.30
N LEU A 81 8.51 6.70 -5.07
CA LEU A 81 7.22 7.02 -4.42
C LEU A 81 6.74 8.45 -4.70
N GLY A 82 7.37 9.14 -5.65
CA GLY A 82 7.07 10.51 -6.05
C GLY A 82 7.87 11.57 -5.27
N SER A 83 8.34 12.57 -5.99
CA SER A 83 9.10 13.72 -5.45
C SER A 83 8.36 15.04 -5.66
N THR A 84 8.82 16.13 -5.03
CA THR A 84 8.18 17.45 -5.13
C THR A 84 8.15 18.03 -6.54
N THR A 85 9.02 17.56 -7.43
CA THR A 85 9.06 17.98 -8.84
C THR A 85 8.49 16.93 -9.79
N ASN A 86 8.19 15.72 -9.29
CA ASN A 86 7.65 14.63 -10.08
C ASN A 86 6.77 13.73 -9.20
N GLU A 87 5.52 14.13 -8.98
CA GLU A 87 4.57 13.36 -8.17
C GLU A 87 4.07 12.11 -8.91
N THR A 88 3.64 11.10 -8.17
CA THR A 88 2.74 10.05 -8.70
C THR A 88 1.32 10.62 -8.86
N LEU A 89 0.36 9.83 -9.36
CA LEU A 89 -1.04 10.28 -9.41
C LEU A 89 -1.58 10.70 -8.03
N TYR A 90 -1.11 10.06 -6.97
CA TYR A 90 -1.60 10.28 -5.61
C TYR A 90 -0.78 11.30 -4.80
N GLY A 91 0.40 11.69 -5.29
CA GLY A 91 1.25 12.72 -4.70
C GLY A 91 2.70 12.30 -4.49
N THR A 92 3.32 12.86 -3.46
CA THR A 92 4.74 12.64 -3.10
C THR A 92 4.93 11.59 -2.00
N GLU A 93 6.14 11.05 -1.90
CA GLU A 93 6.58 10.20 -0.80
C GLU A 93 6.38 10.88 0.55
N THR A 94 6.70 12.18 0.63
CA THR A 94 6.50 12.96 1.86
C THR A 94 5.02 13.04 2.22
N GLY A 95 4.13 13.23 1.24
CA GLY A 95 2.68 13.19 1.43
C GLY A 95 2.18 11.84 1.92
N LEU A 96 2.63 10.74 1.28
CA LEU A 96 2.33 9.37 1.69
C LEU A 96 2.75 9.10 3.14
N ARG A 97 3.97 9.49 3.51
CA ARG A 97 4.49 9.31 4.89
C ARG A 97 3.71 10.12 5.92
N ARG A 98 3.26 11.33 5.57
CA ARG A 98 2.41 12.15 6.45
C ARG A 98 1.04 11.52 6.63
N PHE A 99 0.40 11.11 5.55
CA PHE A 99 -0.87 10.38 5.59
C PHE A 99 -0.76 9.13 6.48
N ALA A 100 0.25 8.28 6.26
CA ALA A 100 0.47 7.08 7.06
C ALA A 100 0.71 7.40 8.55
N SER A 101 1.50 8.43 8.85
CA SER A 101 1.72 8.89 10.23
C SER A 101 0.41 9.35 10.90
N THR A 102 -0.44 10.09 10.18
CA THR A 102 -1.75 10.55 10.67
C THR A 102 -2.71 9.38 10.88
N MET A 103 -2.75 8.42 9.96
CA MET A 103 -3.51 7.17 10.10
C MET A 103 -3.10 6.40 11.36
N HIS A 104 -1.79 6.14 11.53
CA HIS A 104 -1.30 5.42 12.71
C HIS A 104 -1.61 6.15 14.02
N ARG A 105 -1.57 7.50 14.03
CA ARG A 105 -1.97 8.31 15.20
C ARG A 105 -3.46 8.21 15.51
N ALA A 106 -4.30 8.00 14.50
CA ALA A 106 -5.72 7.72 14.65
C ALA A 106 -6.03 6.24 14.99
N GLY A 107 -5.00 5.40 15.13
CA GLY A 107 -5.15 3.97 15.42
C GLY A 107 -5.56 3.13 14.22
N GLY A 108 -5.41 3.65 12.99
CA GLY A 108 -5.69 2.93 11.76
C GLY A 108 -4.43 2.49 11.02
N ASP A 109 -4.51 1.35 10.34
CA ASP A 109 -3.41 0.82 9.51
C ASP A 109 -3.53 1.24 8.05
N VAL A 110 -2.39 1.35 7.36
CA VAL A 110 -2.31 1.58 5.91
C VAL A 110 -1.79 0.34 5.22
N VAL A 111 -2.61 -0.25 4.36
CA VAL A 111 -2.29 -1.39 3.50
C VAL A 111 -2.03 -0.88 2.10
N VAL A 112 -0.83 -1.13 1.58
CA VAL A 112 -0.41 -0.73 0.24
C VAL A 112 -0.72 -1.86 -0.74
N ASP A 113 -1.30 -1.53 -1.88
CA ASP A 113 -1.45 -2.48 -2.99
C ASP A 113 -0.09 -2.87 -3.58
N LEU A 114 0.17 -4.18 -3.69
CA LEU A 114 1.41 -4.73 -4.19
C LEU A 114 1.16 -5.44 -5.52
N VAL A 115 1.72 -4.88 -6.59
CA VAL A 115 1.64 -5.44 -7.94
C VAL A 115 2.96 -6.16 -8.26
N TRP A 116 2.97 -7.48 -8.10
CA TRP A 116 4.16 -8.31 -8.29
C TRP A 116 4.09 -9.23 -9.50
N ASN A 117 2.91 -9.43 -10.09
CA ASN A 117 2.77 -10.25 -11.29
C ASN A 117 3.52 -9.66 -12.49
N HIS A 118 3.45 -8.35 -12.69
CA HIS A 118 3.94 -7.70 -13.90
C HIS A 118 4.61 -6.36 -13.59
N ASN A 119 5.31 -5.84 -14.60
CA ASN A 119 5.62 -4.42 -14.71
C ASN A 119 4.69 -3.79 -15.76
N GLY A 120 5.02 -2.61 -16.26
CA GLY A 120 4.23 -1.90 -17.28
C GLY A 120 4.21 -2.57 -18.67
N PHE A 121 3.96 -1.74 -19.69
CA PHE A 121 3.81 -2.16 -21.08
C PHE A 121 5.13 -2.22 -21.85
N SER A 122 6.11 -1.42 -21.44
CA SER A 122 7.43 -1.35 -22.05
C SER A 122 8.18 -2.69 -21.95
N ASN A 123 8.94 -3.05 -22.98
CA ASN A 123 9.68 -4.31 -23.02
C ASN A 123 10.94 -4.22 -23.90
N SER A 124 11.63 -5.34 -24.12
CA SER A 124 12.84 -5.43 -24.94
C SER A 124 12.64 -4.99 -26.40
N GLY A 125 11.41 -5.04 -26.92
CA GLY A 125 11.06 -4.52 -28.24
C GLY A 125 11.02 -2.98 -28.32
N ASN A 126 10.85 -2.29 -27.19
CA ASN A 126 10.97 -0.84 -27.10
C ASN A 126 12.45 -0.46 -27.01
N THR A 127 13.14 -0.36 -28.15
CA THR A 127 14.62 -0.21 -28.21
C THR A 127 15.17 0.95 -27.37
N GLY A 128 14.48 2.10 -27.33
CA GLY A 128 14.86 3.23 -26.48
C GLY A 128 14.75 2.95 -24.97
N PHE A 129 13.68 2.24 -24.56
CA PHE A 129 13.49 1.82 -23.18
C PHE A 129 14.54 0.79 -22.75
N ALA A 130 14.81 -0.20 -23.61
CA ALA A 130 15.86 -1.18 -23.38
C ALA A 130 17.25 -0.54 -23.29
N ALA A 131 17.56 0.43 -24.17
CA ALA A 131 18.81 1.17 -24.13
C ALA A 131 18.95 2.05 -22.88
N ALA A 132 17.84 2.51 -22.29
CA ALA A 132 17.80 3.25 -21.03
C ALA A 132 17.94 2.36 -19.78
N GLY A 133 18.06 1.03 -19.95
CA GLY A 133 18.23 0.07 -18.85
C GLY A 133 16.95 -0.64 -18.42
N GLY A 134 15.80 -0.31 -19.00
CA GLY A 134 14.52 -0.97 -18.71
C GLY A 134 13.95 -0.67 -17.32
N TYR A 135 13.24 -1.64 -16.75
CA TYR A 135 12.66 -1.50 -15.41
C TYR A 135 13.72 -1.58 -14.32
N PRO A 136 13.76 -0.63 -13.36
CA PRO A 136 14.67 -0.67 -12.23
C PRO A 136 14.54 -1.99 -11.46
N GLY A 137 15.65 -2.69 -11.28
CA GLY A 137 15.65 -3.97 -10.58
C GLY A 137 15.35 -5.21 -11.45
N PHE A 138 15.19 -5.07 -12.77
CA PHE A 138 14.95 -6.18 -13.69
C PHE A 138 15.94 -6.21 -14.85
N VAL A 139 16.11 -7.39 -15.44
CA VAL A 139 16.87 -7.63 -16.67
C VAL A 139 15.88 -7.91 -17.78
N LEU A 140 15.86 -7.10 -18.84
CA LEU A 140 14.97 -7.32 -19.99
C LEU A 140 15.46 -8.43 -20.93
N SER A 141 16.77 -8.64 -20.98
CA SER A 141 17.42 -9.71 -21.75
C SER A 141 18.86 -9.90 -21.28
N ALA A 142 19.38 -11.12 -21.43
CA ALA A 142 20.76 -11.47 -21.16
C ALA A 142 21.27 -12.47 -22.23
N PRO A 143 22.60 -12.64 -22.40
CA PRO A 143 23.15 -13.64 -23.32
C PRO A 143 22.59 -15.03 -23.02
N GLY A 144 21.87 -15.62 -23.97
CA GLY A 144 21.21 -16.92 -23.82
C GLY A 144 19.89 -16.91 -23.04
N VAL A 145 19.44 -15.76 -22.54
CA VAL A 145 18.17 -15.57 -21.82
C VAL A 145 17.43 -14.39 -22.44
N PRO A 146 16.71 -14.60 -23.56
CA PRO A 146 16.16 -13.50 -24.37
C PRO A 146 15.14 -12.63 -23.64
N ASP A 147 14.37 -13.20 -22.72
CA ASP A 147 13.34 -12.49 -21.94
C ASP A 147 13.80 -12.08 -20.53
N GLY A 148 15.07 -12.35 -20.18
CA GLY A 148 15.65 -11.95 -18.89
C GLY A 148 14.86 -12.42 -17.67
N ASP A 149 14.40 -11.46 -16.86
CA ASP A 149 13.57 -11.67 -15.65
C ASP A 149 12.06 -11.75 -15.94
N PHE A 150 11.67 -11.93 -17.20
CA PHE A 150 10.28 -11.96 -17.63
C PHE A 150 9.96 -13.25 -18.40
N HIS A 151 8.67 -13.59 -18.46
CA HIS A 151 8.16 -14.63 -19.35
C HIS A 151 8.07 -14.11 -20.79
N GLY A 152 8.15 -15.05 -21.74
CA GLY A 152 8.05 -14.74 -23.17
C GLY A 152 6.69 -14.11 -23.50
N GLY A 153 6.68 -13.14 -24.43
CA GLY A 153 5.46 -12.37 -24.75
C GLY A 153 4.28 -13.16 -25.32
N PHE A 154 4.50 -14.42 -25.69
CA PHE A 154 3.49 -15.35 -26.22
C PHE A 154 3.18 -16.50 -25.27
N GLU A 155 3.77 -16.51 -24.07
CA GLU A 155 3.41 -17.48 -23.04
C GLU A 155 1.97 -17.21 -22.56
N THR A 156 1.30 -18.28 -22.13
CA THR A 156 -0.12 -18.27 -21.78
C THR A 156 -0.36 -19.08 -20.50
N GLY A 157 -1.53 -18.90 -19.91
CA GLY A 157 -1.94 -19.58 -18.68
C GLY A 157 -1.81 -18.65 -17.48
N ASP A 158 -2.21 -19.16 -16.31
CA ASP A 158 -2.40 -18.34 -15.12
C ASP A 158 -1.09 -17.88 -14.47
N LEU A 159 0.01 -18.61 -14.69
CA LEU A 159 1.31 -18.37 -14.05
C LEU A 159 2.36 -17.70 -14.94
N ASN A 160 2.22 -17.83 -16.26
CA ASN A 160 3.24 -17.38 -17.22
C ASN A 160 2.68 -16.37 -18.24
N GLY A 161 1.37 -16.10 -18.16
CA GLY A 161 0.66 -15.29 -19.13
C GLY A 161 0.68 -13.81 -18.77
N ARG A 162 0.83 -12.95 -19.78
CA ARG A 162 0.68 -11.50 -19.60
C ARG A 162 -0.75 -11.11 -19.23
N LEU A 163 -0.89 -10.29 -18.20
CA LEU A 163 -2.17 -9.67 -17.85
C LEU A 163 -2.36 -8.39 -18.66
N SER A 164 -3.32 -8.38 -19.60
CA SER A 164 -3.63 -7.18 -20.40
C SER A 164 -2.43 -6.59 -21.17
N GLY A 165 -1.47 -7.43 -21.58
CA GLY A 165 -0.27 -7.01 -22.32
C GLY A 165 0.87 -6.46 -21.46
N LEU A 166 0.68 -6.35 -20.14
CA LEU A 166 1.71 -5.98 -19.17
C LEU A 166 2.77 -7.09 -19.10
N ILE A 167 4.05 -6.72 -19.01
CA ILE A 167 5.15 -7.69 -19.08
C ILE A 167 5.19 -8.54 -17.80
N ASP A 168 5.08 -9.84 -17.98
CA ASP A 168 4.90 -10.80 -16.88
C ASP A 168 6.25 -11.15 -16.23
N ILE A 169 6.35 -10.98 -14.92
CA ILE A 169 7.57 -11.21 -14.15
C ILE A 169 7.76 -12.72 -13.99
N LYS A 170 8.95 -13.19 -14.33
CA LYS A 170 9.33 -14.58 -14.11
C LYS A 170 9.90 -14.74 -12.70
N HIS A 171 9.08 -15.18 -11.76
CA HIS A 171 9.47 -15.27 -10.35
C HIS A 171 10.54 -16.34 -10.07
N GLU A 172 10.76 -17.27 -11.00
CA GLU A 172 11.77 -18.33 -10.92
C GLU A 172 13.17 -17.86 -11.30
N THR A 173 13.30 -16.69 -11.94
CA THR A 173 14.62 -16.15 -12.33
C THR A 173 15.28 -15.40 -11.19
N ASN A 174 16.61 -15.47 -11.19
CA ASN A 174 17.44 -14.80 -10.20
C ASN A 174 18.70 -14.22 -10.87
N LEU A 175 18.50 -13.37 -11.88
CA LEU A 175 19.60 -12.77 -12.62
C LEU A 175 20.28 -11.67 -11.77
N GLN A 176 21.44 -12.01 -11.21
CA GLN A 176 22.23 -11.12 -10.37
C GLN A 176 23.16 -10.25 -11.24
N TYR A 177 22.65 -9.09 -11.69
CA TYR A 177 23.45 -8.05 -12.35
C TYR A 177 23.80 -6.93 -11.37
N ILE A 178 25.02 -6.38 -11.46
CA ILE A 178 25.42 -5.19 -10.69
C ILE A 178 24.62 -3.99 -11.24
N ARG A 179 23.79 -3.37 -10.40
CA ARG A 179 22.96 -2.23 -10.79
C ARG A 179 23.42 -0.97 -10.06
N GLN A 180 23.79 0.06 -10.81
CA GLN A 180 23.85 1.43 -10.28
C GLN A 180 22.41 1.87 -10.01
N PRO A 181 22.13 2.57 -8.90
CA PRO A 181 20.82 3.17 -8.70
C PRO A 181 20.51 4.10 -9.89
N VAL A 182 19.23 4.12 -10.28
CA VAL A 182 18.74 5.11 -11.25
C VAL A 182 19.00 6.49 -10.64
N ALA A 183 19.65 7.36 -11.40
CA ALA A 183 19.96 8.73 -10.99
C ALA A 183 18.71 9.61 -10.98
#